data_AF-A0A416JTH5-F1
#
_entry.id   AF-A0A416JTH5-F1
#
_cell.length_a   1.000
_cell.length_b   1.000
_cell.length_c   1.000
_cell.angle_alpha   90.00
_cell.angle_beta   90.00
_cell.angle_gamma   90.00
#
_symmetry.space_group_name_H-M   'P 1'
#
loop_
_entity.id
_entity.type
_entity.pdbx_description
1 polymer ?
#
loop_
_entity_poly.entity_id
_entity_poly.type
_entity_poly.pdbx_seq_one_letter_code
_entity_poly.pdbx_strand_id
1 'polypeptide(L)'
;MEKKDFPKGTKPREIFVYTCERIAEPLNPLGYKYRKSKNDIYKKDGIFVFSFYFSPSIRFGSTTFTAFFDVSSPVIAQWRSEQEGTEETYDGIVGTSIARLTHRYDDFPRYEVSTLLERERSIQEISGQIQDYALPFFARFSNLPKLLDDVEQEGFFPHRKGFDVPKRNREFIECFREYLQKQ
;
A
#
# COMPACT_ATOMS: atom_id res chain seq x y z
N MET A 1 20.10 6.42 -6.31
CA MET A 1 20.88 5.19 -6.10
C MET A 1 21.29 4.66 -7.47
N GLU A 2 22.50 4.14 -7.63
CA GLU A 2 22.94 3.55 -8.91
C GLU A 2 22.37 2.15 -9.11
N LYS A 3 22.31 1.67 -10.36
CA LYS A 3 21.98 0.26 -10.64
C LYS A 3 23.10 -0.62 -10.11
N LYS A 4 22.76 -1.69 -9.42
CA LYS A 4 23.73 -2.58 -8.77
C LYS A 4 23.50 -4.02 -9.20
N ASP A 5 24.56 -4.69 -9.64
CA ASP A 5 24.59 -6.15 -9.74
C ASP A 5 25.18 -6.77 -8.46
N PHE A 6 24.75 -7.98 -8.12
CA PHE A 6 25.16 -8.65 -6.88
C PHE A 6 26.01 -9.89 -7.18
N PRO A 7 27.15 -10.08 -6.50
CA PRO A 7 27.94 -11.30 -6.63
C PRO A 7 27.15 -12.56 -6.31
N LYS A 8 27.53 -13.68 -6.93
CA LYS A 8 26.97 -15.00 -6.61
C LYS A 8 27.15 -15.30 -5.11
N GLY A 9 26.09 -15.77 -4.46
CA GLY A 9 26.09 -16.07 -3.02
C GLY A 9 25.67 -14.90 -2.12
N THR A 10 25.36 -13.73 -2.69
CA THR A 10 24.73 -12.63 -1.93
C THR A 10 23.41 -13.12 -1.30
N LYS A 11 23.17 -12.77 -0.04
CA LYS A 11 21.96 -13.18 0.67
C LYS A 11 20.72 -12.58 -0.01
N PRO A 12 19.64 -13.36 -0.26
CA PRO A 12 18.40 -12.84 -0.85
C PRO A 12 17.81 -11.64 -0.12
N ARG A 13 17.97 -11.56 1.21
CA ARG A 13 17.52 -10.42 2.02
C ARG A 13 18.24 -9.11 1.65
N GLU A 14 19.52 -9.16 1.32
CA GLU A 14 20.30 -7.97 0.93
C GLU A 14 19.82 -7.44 -0.41
N ILE A 15 19.61 -8.33 -1.38
CA ILE A 15 19.07 -8.00 -2.69
C ILE A 15 17.67 -7.39 -2.54
N PHE A 16 16.79 -8.04 -1.77
CA PHE A 16 15.44 -7.56 -1.50
C PHE A 16 15.41 -6.17 -0.86
N VAL A 17 16.20 -5.94 0.20
CA VAL A 17 16.26 -4.64 0.87
C VAL A 17 16.72 -3.55 -0.09
N TYR A 18 17.78 -3.81 -0.86
CA TYR A 18 18.25 -2.86 -1.86
C TYR A 18 17.17 -2.52 -2.89
N THR A 19 16.41 -3.51 -3.36
CA THR A 19 15.28 -3.29 -4.27
C THR A 19 14.23 -2.39 -3.63
N CYS A 20 13.83 -2.64 -2.38
CA CYS A 20 12.86 -1.79 -1.68
C CYS A 20 13.38 -0.36 -1.48
N GLU A 21 14.66 -0.18 -1.14
CA GLU A 21 15.30 1.14 -1.02
C GLU A 21 15.27 1.92 -2.34
N ARG A 22 15.55 1.24 -3.46
CA ARG A 22 15.46 1.80 -4.81
C ARG A 22 14.04 2.24 -5.18
N ILE A 23 13.03 1.47 -4.80
CA ILE A 23 11.61 1.83 -5.01
C ILE A 23 11.22 3.02 -4.13
N ALA A 24 11.76 3.11 -2.92
CA ALA A 24 11.45 4.17 -1.96
C ALA A 24 12.08 5.52 -2.32
N GLU A 25 13.28 5.51 -2.93
CA GLU A 25 14.07 6.72 -3.16
C GLU A 25 13.30 7.85 -3.87
N PRO A 26 12.55 7.61 -4.97
CA PRO A 26 11.76 8.65 -5.62
C PRO A 26 10.62 9.21 -4.76
N LEU A 27 10.22 8.52 -3.69
CA LEU A 27 9.13 8.91 -2.79
C LEU A 27 9.60 9.75 -1.60
N ASN A 28 10.92 9.80 -1.35
CA ASN A 28 11.50 10.60 -0.25
C ASN A 28 11.10 12.09 -0.33
N PRO A 29 11.16 12.77 -1.50
CA PRO A 29 10.75 14.18 -1.61
C PRO A 29 9.25 14.40 -1.33
N LEU A 30 8.43 13.35 -1.46
CA LEU A 30 6.99 13.40 -1.18
C LEU A 30 6.65 13.15 0.30
N GLY A 31 7.67 12.95 1.15
CA GLY A 31 7.55 12.74 2.59
C GLY A 31 7.40 11.28 3.01
N TYR A 32 7.55 10.32 2.09
CA TYR A 32 7.55 8.90 2.43
C TYR A 32 8.90 8.47 3.02
N LYS A 33 8.86 7.49 3.92
CA LYS A 33 10.03 6.94 4.61
C LYS A 33 10.05 5.42 4.51
N TYR A 34 11.19 4.85 4.13
CA TYR A 34 11.39 3.40 4.12
C TYR A 34 11.76 2.87 5.52
N ARG A 35 11.06 1.85 6.00
CA ARG A 35 11.41 1.11 7.23
C ARG A 35 11.87 -0.30 6.87
N LYS A 36 13.18 -0.47 6.82
CA LYS A 36 13.85 -1.76 6.55
C LYS A 36 13.42 -2.91 7.47
N SER A 37 13.06 -2.63 8.72
CA SER A 37 12.60 -3.65 9.68
C SER A 37 11.19 -4.16 9.39
N LYS A 38 10.33 -3.32 8.81
CA LYS A 38 8.94 -3.66 8.45
C LYS A 38 8.75 -4.00 6.97
N ASN A 39 9.77 -3.77 6.15
CA ASN A 39 9.73 -3.91 4.69
C ASN A 39 8.63 -3.04 4.07
N ASP A 40 8.46 -1.82 4.56
CA ASP A 40 7.45 -0.91 4.06
C ASP A 40 7.99 0.51 3.84
N ILE A 41 7.26 1.25 3.01
CA ILE A 41 7.44 2.67 2.76
C ILE A 41 6.17 3.32 3.27
N TYR A 42 6.25 4.30 4.15
CA TYR A 42 5.07 4.91 4.75
C TYR A 42 5.16 6.43 4.80
N LYS A 43 3.99 7.07 4.79
CA LYS A 43 3.80 8.50 5.04
C LYS A 43 2.59 8.67 5.94
N LYS A 44 2.74 9.45 7.01
CA LYS A 44 1.60 9.92 7.81
C LYS A 44 1.20 11.29 7.29
N ASP A 45 -0.09 11.49 7.07
CA ASP A 45 -0.68 12.76 6.63
C ASP A 45 -2.01 12.98 7.36
N GLY A 46 -2.02 13.93 8.29
CA GLY A 46 -3.13 14.13 9.22
C GLY A 46 -3.52 12.84 9.97
N ILE A 47 -4.78 12.42 9.80
CA ILE A 47 -5.37 11.23 10.40
C ILE A 47 -5.13 9.95 9.60
N PHE A 48 -4.48 10.04 8.43
CA PHE A 48 -4.23 8.88 7.58
C PHE A 48 -2.76 8.47 7.59
N VAL A 49 -2.53 7.17 7.44
CA VAL A 49 -1.23 6.59 7.16
C VAL A 49 -1.33 5.89 5.82
N PHE A 50 -0.50 6.31 4.87
CA PHE A 50 -0.38 5.69 3.55
C PHE A 50 0.87 4.84 3.55
N SER A 51 0.79 3.60 3.07
CA SER A 51 1.97 2.75 3.00
C SER A 51 2.00 1.83 1.79
N PHE A 52 3.21 1.42 1.44
CA PHE A 52 3.53 0.34 0.53
C PHE A 52 4.27 -0.73 1.31
N TYR A 53 3.74 -1.93 1.38
CA TYR A 53 4.37 -3.06 2.07
C TYR A 53 4.84 -4.10 1.06
N PHE A 54 6.03 -4.65 1.30
CA PHE A 54 6.63 -5.68 0.45
C PHE A 54 6.68 -6.99 1.22
N SER A 55 5.99 -8.01 0.69
CA SER A 55 5.92 -9.36 1.27
C SER A 55 6.93 -10.29 0.61
N PRO A 56 8.12 -10.47 1.20
CA PRO A 56 9.13 -11.35 0.64
C PRO A 56 8.75 -12.82 0.80
N SER A 57 9.07 -13.63 -0.21
CA SER A 57 9.00 -15.10 -0.15
C SER A 57 10.33 -15.73 0.27
N ILE A 58 11.11 -14.98 1.07
CA ILE A 58 12.50 -15.31 1.42
C ILE A 58 12.62 -16.59 2.26
N ARG A 59 11.53 -17.14 2.81
CA ARG A 59 11.54 -18.39 3.60
C ARG A 59 12.21 -19.58 2.90
N PHE A 60 12.34 -19.55 1.57
CA PHE A 60 12.96 -20.61 0.77
C PHE A 60 14.19 -20.15 -0.04
N GLY A 61 14.83 -19.03 0.34
CA GLY A 61 15.94 -18.48 -0.45
C GLY A 61 15.52 -17.83 -1.77
N SER A 62 14.22 -17.62 -1.97
CA SER A 62 13.67 -16.94 -3.15
C SER A 62 13.88 -15.43 -3.07
N THR A 63 14.27 -14.84 -4.20
CA THR A 63 14.33 -13.40 -4.47
C THR A 63 13.02 -12.88 -5.06
N THR A 64 11.89 -13.48 -4.69
CA THR A 64 10.57 -13.01 -5.12
C THR A 64 9.82 -12.33 -3.99
N PHE A 65 9.01 -11.33 -4.33
CA PHE A 65 8.10 -10.68 -3.40
C PHE A 65 6.82 -10.21 -4.09
N THR A 66 5.81 -9.89 -3.29
CA THR A 66 4.59 -9.23 -3.74
C THR A 66 4.52 -7.84 -3.12
N ALA A 67 4.12 -6.84 -3.91
CA ALA A 67 3.98 -5.46 -3.47
C ALA A 67 2.52 -5.14 -3.15
N PHE A 68 2.30 -4.47 -2.03
CA PHE A 68 0.98 -4.08 -1.53
C PHE A 68 0.95 -2.58 -1.30
N PHE A 69 -0.24 -2.03 -1.26
CA PHE A 69 -0.50 -0.71 -0.69
C PHE A 69 -1.54 -0.83 0.41
N ASP A 70 -1.52 0.12 1.33
CA ASP A 70 -2.46 0.18 2.46
C ASP A 70 -2.73 1.64 2.86
N VAL A 71 -3.96 1.90 3.27
CA VAL A 71 -4.38 3.11 3.96
C VAL A 71 -4.96 2.71 5.30
N SER A 72 -4.43 3.32 6.36
CA SER A 72 -4.91 3.10 7.73
C SER A 72 -5.22 4.43 8.42
N SER A 73 -6.01 4.38 9.50
CA SER A 73 -6.29 5.53 10.34
C SER A 73 -6.57 5.12 11.79
N PRO A 74 -5.96 5.79 12.79
CA PRO A 74 -6.35 5.59 14.18
C PRO A 74 -7.81 5.98 14.47
N VAL A 75 -8.41 6.86 13.65
CA VAL A 75 -9.82 7.29 13.83
C VAL A 75 -10.77 6.13 13.61
N ILE A 76 -10.58 5.34 12.54
CA ILE A 76 -11.44 4.17 12.29
C ILE A 76 -11.16 3.03 13.26
N ALA A 77 -9.91 2.89 13.72
CA ALA A 77 -9.58 1.94 14.78
C ALA A 77 -10.36 2.28 16.07
N GLN A 78 -10.28 3.53 16.52
CA GLN A 78 -11.00 3.98 17.70
C GLN A 78 -12.52 3.82 17.53
N TRP A 79 -13.09 4.25 16.41
CA TRP A 79 -14.53 4.12 16.15
C TRP A 79 -14.96 2.65 16.19
N ARG A 80 -14.21 1.72 15.59
CA ARG A 80 -14.49 0.27 15.66
C ARG A 80 -14.46 -0.26 17.09
N SER A 81 -13.56 0.25 17.94
CA SER A 81 -13.41 -0.15 19.35
C SER A 81 -14.67 0.21 20.11
N GLU A 82 -15.16 1.43 19.88
CA GLU A 82 -16.38 1.97 20.49
C GLU A 82 -17.62 1.18 20.03
N GLN A 83 -17.67 0.71 18.77
CA GLN A 83 -18.79 -0.11 18.27
C GLN A 83 -18.76 -1.55 18.81
N GLU A 84 -17.59 -2.18 18.89
CA GLU A 84 -17.46 -3.60 19.23
C GLU A 84 -17.23 -3.85 20.74
N GLY A 85 -16.92 -2.80 21.51
CA GLY A 85 -16.59 -2.91 22.93
C GLY A 85 -15.27 -3.64 23.19
N THR A 86 -14.35 -3.64 22.23
CA THR A 86 -13.07 -4.37 22.25
C THR A 86 -11.88 -3.41 22.24
N GLU A 87 -10.78 -3.76 22.92
CA GLU A 87 -9.53 -2.97 22.91
C GLU A 87 -8.66 -3.24 21.67
N GLU A 88 -8.84 -4.39 20.99
CA GLU A 88 -8.13 -4.72 19.76
C GLU A 88 -8.87 -4.18 18.55
N THR A 89 -8.27 -3.19 17.86
CA THR A 89 -8.89 -2.63 16.67
C THR A 89 -7.95 -2.53 15.48
N TYR A 90 -8.46 -3.06 14.37
CA TYR A 90 -7.83 -2.96 13.07
C TYR A 90 -8.00 -1.54 12.53
N ASP A 91 -6.89 -0.87 12.22
CA ASP A 91 -6.84 0.51 11.71
C ASP A 91 -6.92 0.61 10.19
N GLY A 92 -6.86 -0.53 9.47
CA GLY A 92 -6.88 -0.54 8.02
C GLY A 92 -8.24 -0.15 7.44
N ILE A 93 -8.20 0.79 6.49
CA ILE A 93 -9.34 1.23 5.69
C ILE A 93 -9.39 0.39 4.42
N VAL A 94 -8.29 0.39 3.67
CA VAL A 94 -8.15 -0.33 2.40
C VAL A 94 -6.72 -0.80 2.25
N GLY A 95 -6.53 -2.07 1.90
CA GLY A 95 -5.20 -2.63 1.68
C GLY A 95 -5.27 -3.86 0.78
N THR A 96 -4.45 -3.87 -0.28
CA THR A 96 -4.37 -5.00 -1.21
C THR A 96 -3.09 -4.93 -2.05
N SER A 97 -2.91 -5.89 -2.97
CA SER A 97 -1.79 -5.85 -3.92
C SER A 97 -1.86 -4.60 -4.78
N ILE A 98 -0.73 -3.93 -4.99
CA ILE A 98 -0.68 -2.70 -5.80
C ILE A 98 -1.13 -2.95 -7.25
N ALA A 99 -0.98 -4.18 -7.76
CA ALA A 99 -1.44 -4.57 -9.08
C ALA A 99 -2.96 -4.42 -9.24
N ARG A 100 -3.74 -4.52 -8.15
CA ARG A 100 -5.20 -4.41 -8.15
C ARG A 100 -5.69 -2.97 -8.34
N LEU A 101 -4.81 -1.97 -8.20
CA LEU A 101 -5.12 -0.61 -8.63
C LEU A 101 -5.10 -0.45 -10.16
N THR A 102 -4.51 -1.41 -10.87
CA THR A 102 -4.37 -1.38 -12.33
C THR A 102 -5.44 -2.24 -13.02
N HIS A 103 -5.46 -2.24 -14.35
CA HIS A 103 -6.30 -3.12 -15.18
C HIS A 103 -5.68 -4.51 -15.45
N ARG A 104 -4.61 -4.88 -14.74
CA ARG A 104 -3.97 -6.19 -14.91
C ARG A 104 -4.89 -7.32 -14.45
N TYR A 105 -4.77 -8.46 -15.14
CA TYR A 105 -5.48 -9.69 -14.80
C TYR A 105 -4.88 -10.41 -13.59
N ASP A 106 -3.54 -10.41 -13.48
CA ASP A 106 -2.86 -10.97 -12.30
C ASP A 106 -2.93 -9.99 -11.13
N ASP A 107 -3.72 -10.39 -10.14
CA ASP A 107 -3.97 -9.64 -8.91
C ASP A 107 -2.80 -9.67 -7.94
N PHE A 108 -1.95 -10.71 -7.97
CA PHE A 108 -0.88 -10.92 -6.99
C PHE A 108 0.43 -11.32 -7.67
N PRO A 109 0.99 -10.43 -8.50
CA PRO A 109 2.23 -10.72 -9.20
C PRO A 109 3.37 -11.00 -8.22
N ARG A 110 4.27 -11.87 -8.67
CA ARG A 110 5.50 -12.23 -7.98
C ARG A 110 6.65 -11.57 -8.73
N TYR A 111 7.24 -10.57 -8.09
CA TYR A 111 8.35 -9.80 -8.65
C TYR A 111 9.66 -10.51 -8.35
N GLU A 112 10.34 -10.99 -9.39
CA GLU A 112 11.66 -11.62 -9.32
C GLU A 112 12.76 -10.54 -9.31
N VAL A 113 13.77 -10.69 -8.45
CA VAL A 113 14.88 -9.73 -8.33
C VAL A 113 16.27 -10.35 -8.19
N SER A 114 16.43 -11.64 -8.48
CA SER A 114 17.71 -12.36 -8.45
C SER A 114 18.74 -11.73 -9.38
N THR A 115 18.36 -11.50 -10.64
CA THR A 115 19.24 -10.93 -11.66
C THR A 115 19.11 -9.42 -11.71
N LEU A 116 20.15 -8.72 -12.23
CA LEU A 116 20.08 -7.29 -12.48
C LEU A 116 18.89 -6.93 -13.38
N LEU A 117 18.66 -7.67 -14.47
CA LEU A 117 17.60 -7.39 -15.42
C LEU A 117 16.21 -7.50 -14.77
N GLU A 118 15.96 -8.61 -14.07
CA GLU A 118 14.70 -8.85 -13.37
C GLU A 118 14.44 -7.83 -12.27
N ARG A 119 15.49 -7.47 -11.53
CA ARG A 119 15.43 -6.44 -10.49
C ARG A 119 15.09 -5.07 -11.05
N GLU A 120 15.75 -4.64 -12.12
CA GLU A 120 15.47 -3.34 -12.73
C GLU A 120 14.07 -3.29 -13.36
N ARG A 121 13.63 -4.37 -14.01
CA ARG A 121 12.24 -4.52 -14.50
C ARG A 121 11.24 -4.38 -13.36
N SER A 122 11.41 -5.14 -12.28
CA SER A 122 10.51 -5.13 -11.12
C SER A 122 10.47 -3.77 -10.44
N ILE A 123 11.62 -3.09 -10.29
CA ILE A 123 11.68 -1.72 -9.74
C ILE A 123 10.88 -0.77 -10.63
N GLN A 124 11.14 -0.77 -11.95
CA GLN A 124 10.45 0.12 -12.88
C GLN A 124 8.94 -0.11 -12.89
N GLU A 125 8.51 -1.37 -12.92
CA GLU A 125 7.09 -1.73 -12.94
C GLU A 125 6.38 -1.30 -11.67
N ILE A 126 6.94 -1.60 -10.49
CA ILE A 126 6.34 -1.20 -9.20
C ILE A 126 6.35 0.32 -9.07
N SER A 127 7.46 0.99 -9.42
CA SER A 127 7.53 2.46 -9.38
C SER A 127 6.51 3.11 -10.30
N GLY A 128 6.27 2.57 -11.50
CA GLY A 128 5.20 3.03 -12.39
C GLY A 128 3.82 2.83 -11.78
N GLN A 129 3.55 1.65 -11.20
CA GLN A 129 2.28 1.39 -10.51
C GLN A 129 2.03 2.34 -9.33
N ILE A 130 3.09 2.68 -8.58
CA ILE A 130 3.01 3.66 -7.49
C ILE A 130 2.67 5.05 -8.05
N GLN A 131 3.40 5.50 -9.06
CA GLN A 131 3.25 6.85 -9.62
C GLN A 131 1.91 7.04 -10.32
N ASP A 132 1.52 6.10 -11.17
CA ASP A 132 0.38 6.22 -12.06
C ASP A 132 -0.95 5.88 -11.39
N TYR A 133 -0.93 5.05 -10.33
CA TYR A 133 -2.16 4.55 -9.71
C TYR A 133 -2.22 4.80 -8.20
N ALA A 134 -1.20 4.42 -7.44
CA ALA A 134 -1.30 4.46 -5.98
C ALA A 134 -1.22 5.87 -5.39
N LEU A 135 -0.34 6.74 -5.91
CA LEU A 135 -0.28 8.14 -5.48
C LEU A 135 -1.59 8.89 -5.82
N PRO A 136 -2.16 8.78 -7.03
CA PRO A 136 -3.50 9.31 -7.32
C PRO A 136 -4.59 8.73 -6.40
N PHE A 137 -4.55 7.44 -6.10
CA PHE A 137 -5.49 6.82 -5.15
C PHE A 137 -5.39 7.45 -3.76
N PHE A 138 -4.17 7.61 -3.22
CA PHE A 138 -3.95 8.26 -1.93
C PHE A 138 -4.36 9.74 -1.94
N ALA A 139 -4.17 10.45 -3.05
CA ALA A 139 -4.56 11.85 -3.16
C ALA A 139 -6.07 12.08 -2.94
N ARG A 140 -6.92 11.08 -3.21
CA ARG A 140 -8.37 11.14 -2.93
C ARG A 140 -8.67 11.43 -1.45
N PHE A 141 -7.82 10.98 -0.53
CA PHE A 141 -7.99 11.18 0.92
C PHE A 141 -7.76 12.62 1.38
N SER A 142 -7.26 13.50 0.51
CA SER A 142 -7.14 14.94 0.80
C SER A 142 -8.50 15.68 0.78
N ASN A 143 -9.52 15.11 0.14
CA ASN A 143 -10.88 15.65 0.11
C ASN A 143 -11.86 14.60 0.63
N LEU A 144 -11.90 14.48 1.96
CA LEU A 144 -12.67 13.45 2.65
C LEU A 144 -14.17 13.49 2.34
N PRO A 145 -14.89 14.64 2.34
CA PRO A 145 -16.31 14.69 1.98
C PRO A 145 -16.59 14.07 0.61
N LYS A 146 -15.82 14.46 -0.42
CA LYS A 146 -15.96 13.91 -1.77
C LYS A 146 -15.64 12.41 -1.80
N LEU A 147 -14.58 11.99 -1.11
CA LEU A 147 -14.19 10.57 -1.07
C LEU A 147 -15.29 9.70 -0.46
N LEU A 148 -15.99 10.19 0.58
CA LEU A 148 -17.09 9.45 1.20
C LEU A 148 -18.24 9.24 0.21
N ASP A 149 -18.61 10.28 -0.54
CA ASP A 149 -19.65 10.20 -1.57
C ASP A 149 -19.23 9.24 -2.72
N ASP A 150 -17.99 9.35 -3.20
CA ASP A 150 -17.45 8.46 -4.23
C ASP A 150 -17.47 6.98 -3.78
N VAL A 151 -17.07 6.70 -2.53
CA VAL A 151 -17.05 5.33 -1.97
C VAL A 151 -18.44 4.78 -1.73
N GLU A 152 -19.41 5.63 -1.36
CA GLU A 152 -20.82 5.23 -1.21
C GLU A 152 -21.44 4.84 -2.56
N GLN A 153 -21.12 5.58 -3.63
CA GLN A 153 -21.66 5.33 -4.97
C GLN A 153 -20.98 4.17 -5.68
N GLU A 154 -19.64 4.11 -5.64
CA GLU A 154 -18.87 3.23 -6.53
C GLU A 154 -17.85 2.34 -5.80
N GLY A 155 -17.62 2.56 -4.50
CA GLY A 155 -16.58 1.88 -3.73
C GLY A 155 -15.19 2.49 -3.89
N PHE A 156 -14.16 1.84 -3.32
CA PHE A 156 -12.78 2.29 -3.51
C PHE A 156 -12.25 1.93 -4.90
N PHE A 157 -12.73 0.85 -5.51
CA PHE A 157 -12.25 0.32 -6.79
C PHE A 157 -13.37 0.29 -7.85
N PRO A 158 -13.82 1.45 -8.35
CA PRO A 158 -14.92 1.53 -9.32
C PRO A 158 -14.66 0.73 -10.61
N HIS A 159 -13.40 0.59 -11.01
CA HIS A 159 -12.98 -0.20 -12.18
C HIS A 159 -13.03 -1.73 -11.96
N ARG A 160 -13.30 -2.21 -10.74
CA ARG A 160 -13.33 -3.63 -10.37
C ARG A 160 -14.62 -3.97 -9.62
N LYS A 161 -15.67 -4.27 -10.37
CA LYS A 161 -16.99 -4.61 -9.82
C LYS A 161 -16.91 -5.79 -8.83
N GLY A 162 -17.48 -5.59 -7.63
CA GLY A 162 -17.54 -6.62 -6.58
C GLY A 162 -16.22 -6.87 -5.84
N PHE A 163 -15.22 -6.03 -6.06
CA PHE A 163 -13.91 -6.15 -5.43
C PHE A 163 -13.87 -5.60 -4.00
N ASP A 164 -14.56 -4.49 -3.77
CA ASP A 164 -14.73 -3.88 -2.47
C ASP A 164 -15.45 -4.81 -1.49
N VAL A 165 -15.10 -4.70 -0.21
CA VAL A 165 -15.79 -5.41 0.87
C VAL A 165 -16.90 -4.49 1.38
N PRO A 166 -18.20 -4.78 1.16
CA PRO A 166 -19.28 -3.85 1.48
C PRO A 166 -19.30 -3.41 2.95
N LYS A 167 -18.95 -4.33 3.87
CA LYS A 167 -18.82 -4.00 5.30
C LYS A 167 -17.78 -2.90 5.54
N ARG A 168 -16.58 -3.03 4.95
CA ARG A 168 -15.48 -2.07 5.16
C ARG A 168 -15.79 -0.69 4.59
N ASN A 169 -16.48 -0.63 3.46
CA ASN A 169 -16.88 0.65 2.86
C ASN A 169 -17.90 1.36 3.73
N ARG A 170 -18.90 0.64 4.27
CA ARG A 170 -19.86 1.21 5.21
C ARG A 170 -19.20 1.73 6.48
N GLU A 171 -18.34 0.93 7.11
CA GLU A 171 -17.58 1.36 8.30
C GLU A 171 -16.74 2.62 8.03
N PHE A 172 -16.09 2.70 6.86
CA PHE A 172 -15.36 3.90 6.46
C PHE A 172 -16.31 5.11 6.32
N ILE A 173 -17.43 4.95 5.62
CA ILE A 173 -18.39 6.04 5.39
C ILE A 173 -18.97 6.55 6.72
N GLU A 174 -19.47 5.65 7.57
CA GLU A 174 -20.10 5.99 8.84
C GLU A 174 -19.11 6.67 9.79
N CYS A 175 -17.95 6.05 10.01
CA CYS A 175 -16.89 6.58 10.88
C CYS A 175 -16.48 8.00 10.49
N PHE A 176 -16.18 8.22 9.20
CA PHE A 176 -15.64 9.50 8.77
C PHE A 176 -16.72 10.57 8.55
N ARG A 177 -17.99 10.21 8.35
CA ARG A 177 -19.11 11.16 8.44
C ARG A 177 -19.29 11.66 9.87
N GLU A 178 -19.25 10.77 10.86
CA GLU A 178 -19.28 11.18 12.28
C GLU A 178 -18.07 12.05 12.64
N TYR A 179 -16.88 11.68 12.18
CA TYR A 179 -15.66 12.45 12.41
C TYR A 179 -15.78 13.89 11.90
N LEU A 180 -16.34 14.08 10.69
CA LEU A 180 -16.53 15.40 10.09
C LEU A 180 -17.57 16.25 10.84
N GLN A 181 -18.55 15.64 11.50
CA GLN A 181 -19.54 16.35 12.33
C GLN A 181 -18.98 16.82 13.67
N LYS A 182 -17.90 16.20 14.15
CA LYS A 182 -17.24 16.51 15.43
C LYS A 182 -16.11 17.54 15.29
N GLN A 183 -15.79 17.98 14.07
CA GLN A 183 -14.81 19.02 13.75
C GLN A 183 -15.46 20.41 13.81
#